data_AF-A0A2T3ZAS8-F1
#
_entry.id   AF-A0A2T3ZAS8-F1
#
_cell.length_a   1.000
_cell.length_b   1.000
_cell.length_c   1.000
_cell.angle_alpha   90.00
_cell.angle_beta   90.00
_cell.angle_gamma   90.00
#
_symmetry.space_group_name_H-M   'P 1'
#
loop_
_entity.id
_entity.type
_entity.pdbx_description
1 polymer ?
#
loop_
_entity_poly.entity_id
_entity_poly.type
_entity_poly.pdbx_seq_one_letter_code
_entity_poly.pdbx_strand_id
1 'polypeptide(L)'
;MYQKLAAISALLAAARAQQVCTSQAETHPALSWSKCTSGGSCTTQAGKVVLDANWRWTHAYPSGNNCYNGNTWDATLCPDDETCAKNCCLEGADYSGTYGVTTSGNQLTIDFVTQSQNKNVGARLYLMASDTAYQEFTLQNNEFSFDVDVSQLPCGLNGALYFVSMDADGGASKYPTNLAGAKYGTGYCDSQCPRDLKFINGQANVEGWQPSSNNANTGIGGHGSCCSEMDIWEANSISQAVTPHPCETVGQVMCDGDACGGTYSSNRYGGTCDPDGCDWNPYRLGNHTFYGPGSSFTLDTTKKLTVVTQFTSSGINRYYVQNGVKFVQPNAQNVNGYTGNTLNSAYCAAEEATFGGTSFSDKGGLTQMNQALSGGMVLVLSLWDDYAANMLWLDSTYPTNDTASTPGAARGTCSTSSGVPATVEQQSPNSKVVFSNIKFGPIGSTGGNSTTGTPTSTPGGPSSTGSSPGATQTHYGQCGGTGYSGPTQCASGYTCQVLNQYYSQCL
;
A
#
# COMPACT_ATOMS: atom_id res chain seq x y z
N MET A 1 -72.85 -20.41 1.43
CA MET A 1 -72.46 -19.07 0.96
C MET A 1 -71.27 -18.59 1.77
N TYR A 2 -70.12 -18.49 1.11
CA TYR A 2 -68.97 -17.57 1.32
C TYR A 2 -68.56 -17.25 2.77
N GLN A 3 -67.47 -17.87 3.26
CA GLN A 3 -66.08 -17.40 3.16
C GLN A 3 -65.77 -16.17 4.02
N LYS A 4 -64.83 -16.32 4.96
CA LYS A 4 -63.69 -15.41 5.20
C LYS A 4 -62.83 -15.95 6.35
N LEU A 5 -61.87 -16.80 6.00
CA LEU A 5 -60.70 -17.15 6.81
C LEU A 5 -59.46 -16.74 6.01
N ALA A 6 -58.48 -16.23 6.74
CA ALA A 6 -57.36 -15.44 6.29
C ALA A 6 -56.40 -16.15 5.32
N ALA A 7 -55.81 -15.37 4.42
CA ALA A 7 -54.49 -15.63 3.84
C ALA A 7 -53.87 -14.29 3.41
N ILE A 8 -53.19 -13.62 4.35
CA ILE A 8 -52.15 -12.65 3.98
C ILE A 8 -50.93 -13.51 3.62
N SER A 9 -50.82 -13.87 2.34
CA SER A 9 -49.57 -14.37 1.79
C SER A 9 -48.64 -13.17 1.64
N ALA A 10 -47.88 -12.87 2.69
CA ALA A 10 -46.68 -12.07 2.55
C ALA A 10 -45.70 -12.88 1.70
N LEU A 11 -45.68 -12.59 0.39
CA LEU A 11 -44.56 -12.94 -0.47
C LEU A 11 -43.36 -12.13 0.03
N LEU A 12 -42.66 -12.70 1.01
CA LEU A 12 -41.25 -12.42 1.25
C LEU A 12 -40.52 -12.85 -0.02
N ALA A 13 -40.44 -11.95 -1.00
CA ALA A 13 -39.39 -12.02 -1.99
C ALA A 13 -38.10 -11.90 -1.20
N ALA A 14 -37.48 -13.03 -0.86
CA ALA A 14 -36.13 -13.06 -0.36
C ALA A 14 -35.28 -12.44 -1.47
N ALA A 15 -34.93 -11.16 -1.31
CA ALA A 15 -33.98 -10.49 -2.18
C ALA A 15 -32.68 -11.30 -2.07
N ARG A 16 -32.40 -12.11 -3.09
CA ARG A 16 -31.14 -12.83 -3.21
C ARG A 16 -30.09 -11.84 -3.72
N ALA A 17 -28.88 -12.03 -3.27
CA ALA A 17 -27.77 -11.07 -3.19
C ALA A 17 -26.50 -11.64 -3.87
N GLN A 18 -25.43 -10.87 -4.09
CA GLN A 18 -24.06 -11.37 -4.26
C GLN A 18 -23.78 -12.40 -3.16
N GLN A 19 -23.71 -13.65 -3.58
CA GLN A 19 -23.71 -14.81 -2.69
C GLN A 19 -22.29 -15.18 -2.24
N VAL A 20 -22.23 -16.10 -1.28
CA VAL A 20 -21.00 -16.77 -0.85
C VAL A 20 -21.10 -18.25 -1.21
N CYS A 21 -20.08 -18.79 -1.87
CA CYS A 21 -19.89 -20.21 -2.08
C CYS A 21 -18.74 -20.73 -1.20
N THR A 22 -18.66 -22.06 -1.06
CA THR A 22 -17.81 -22.71 -0.04
C THR A 22 -17.09 -23.95 -0.57
N SER A 23 -16.98 -24.08 -1.89
CA SER A 23 -16.19 -25.14 -2.52
C SER A 23 -14.70 -24.96 -2.20
N GLN A 24 -14.25 -23.71 -2.05
CA GLN A 24 -12.98 -23.32 -1.46
C GLN A 24 -13.24 -22.57 -0.14
N ALA A 25 -12.55 -22.99 0.92
CA ALA A 25 -12.69 -22.33 2.22
C ALA A 25 -11.95 -20.98 2.23
N GLU A 26 -12.57 -19.95 2.79
CA GLU A 26 -11.90 -18.67 3.03
C GLU A 26 -11.17 -18.69 4.38
N THR A 27 -9.84 -18.71 4.34
CA THR A 27 -8.98 -18.65 5.53
C THR A 27 -7.95 -17.55 5.38
N HIS A 28 -8.19 -16.41 6.03
CA HIS A 28 -7.31 -15.24 5.96
C HIS A 28 -5.92 -15.52 6.59
N PRO A 29 -4.81 -15.28 5.87
CA PRO A 29 -3.48 -15.32 6.45
C PRO A 29 -3.33 -14.33 7.60
N ALA A 30 -2.78 -14.79 8.73
CA ALA A 30 -2.56 -13.93 9.89
C ALA A 30 -1.43 -12.93 9.63
N LEU A 31 -1.61 -11.67 10.05
CA LEU A 31 -0.60 -10.62 9.94
C LEU A 31 -0.61 -9.77 11.21
N SER A 32 0.40 -9.95 12.04
CA SER A 32 0.55 -9.14 13.26
C SER A 32 1.06 -7.74 12.93
N TRP A 33 0.54 -6.74 13.62
CA TRP A 33 1.02 -5.36 13.58
C TRP A 33 1.09 -4.78 14.99
N SER A 34 1.62 -3.56 15.16
CA SER A 34 1.79 -2.97 16.50
C SER A 34 1.02 -1.66 16.66
N LYS A 35 0.19 -1.57 17.70
CA LYS A 35 -0.42 -0.31 18.13
C LYS A 35 0.46 0.32 19.20
N CYS A 36 1.02 1.49 18.90
CA CYS A 36 1.89 2.24 19.77
C CYS A 36 1.12 3.36 20.49
N THR A 37 1.58 3.70 21.69
CA THR A 37 1.07 4.82 22.51
C THR A 37 2.15 5.87 22.66
N SER A 38 1.75 7.09 23.03
CA SER A 38 2.70 8.14 23.45
C SER A 38 3.69 7.57 24.49
N GLY A 39 4.98 7.85 24.30
CA GLY A 39 6.06 7.26 25.10
C GLY A 39 6.69 6.00 24.48
N GLY A 40 6.22 5.53 23.32
CA GLY A 40 6.91 4.52 22.51
C GLY A 40 6.62 3.05 22.89
N SER A 41 5.72 2.81 23.85
CA SER A 41 5.24 1.46 24.16
C SER A 41 4.32 0.98 23.04
N CYS A 42 4.53 -0.24 22.55
CA CYS A 42 3.70 -0.83 21.50
C CYS A 42 3.15 -2.18 21.93
N THR A 43 1.91 -2.47 21.52
CA THR A 43 1.21 -3.72 21.77
C THR A 43 0.90 -4.42 20.45
N THR A 44 1.25 -5.70 20.37
CA THR A 44 0.94 -6.51 19.19
C THR A 44 -0.56 -6.68 19.03
N GLN A 45 -1.03 -6.48 17.81
CA GLN A 45 -2.40 -6.66 17.36
C GLN A 45 -2.44 -7.86 16.41
N ALA A 46 -3.39 -8.76 16.62
CA ALA A 46 -3.53 -9.98 15.83
C ALA A 46 -4.42 -9.72 14.60
N GLY A 47 -3.88 -9.00 13.62
CA GLY A 47 -4.54 -8.75 12.34
C GLY A 47 -4.50 -9.96 11.40
N LYS A 48 -5.19 -9.82 10.27
CA LYS A 48 -5.23 -10.78 9.15
C LYS A 48 -5.28 -10.02 7.83
N VAL A 49 -4.99 -10.67 6.71
CA VAL A 49 -5.18 -10.08 5.37
C VAL A 49 -6.24 -10.82 4.58
N VAL A 50 -7.02 -10.09 3.77
CA VAL A 50 -8.03 -10.65 2.88
C VAL A 50 -7.82 -10.17 1.46
N LEU A 51 -7.94 -11.09 0.49
CA LEU A 51 -7.85 -10.80 -0.94
C LEU A 51 -9.11 -10.07 -1.43
N ASP A 52 -8.90 -9.03 -2.24
CA ASP A 52 -9.94 -8.31 -2.95
C ASP A 52 -10.82 -9.22 -3.82
N ALA A 53 -12.11 -8.90 -3.88
CA ALA A 53 -13.12 -9.69 -4.57
C ALA A 53 -12.89 -9.87 -6.07
N ASN A 54 -12.17 -8.96 -6.74
CA ASN A 54 -11.91 -9.00 -8.17
C ASN A 54 -11.00 -10.17 -8.57
N TRP A 55 -10.13 -10.64 -7.68
CA TRP A 55 -9.27 -11.81 -7.93
C TRP A 55 -9.97 -13.15 -7.72
N ARG A 56 -11.13 -13.15 -7.06
CA ARG A 56 -11.82 -14.37 -6.70
C ARG A 56 -12.50 -15.01 -7.89
N TRP A 57 -12.61 -16.33 -7.82
CA TRP A 57 -13.47 -17.09 -8.71
C TRP A 57 -14.94 -16.72 -8.44
N THR A 58 -15.66 -16.39 -9.51
CA THR A 58 -17.08 -16.06 -9.48
C THR A 58 -17.87 -17.05 -10.33
N HIS A 59 -18.77 -17.81 -9.70
CA HIS A 59 -19.60 -18.81 -10.39
C HIS A 59 -21.05 -18.80 -9.91
N ALA A 60 -21.90 -19.55 -10.61
CA ALA A 60 -23.31 -19.66 -10.26
C ALA A 60 -23.49 -20.24 -8.85
N TYR A 61 -24.36 -19.62 -8.06
CA TYR A 61 -24.76 -20.07 -6.73
C TYR A 61 -25.86 -21.14 -6.81
N PRO A 62 -25.84 -22.19 -5.96
CA PRO A 62 -24.78 -22.53 -5.01
C PRO A 62 -23.60 -23.28 -5.65
N SER A 63 -23.77 -23.71 -6.90
CA SER A 63 -22.76 -24.40 -7.71
C SER A 63 -23.14 -24.31 -9.18
N GLY A 64 -22.18 -24.18 -10.09
CA GLY A 64 -22.44 -24.22 -11.53
C GLY A 64 -21.35 -23.56 -12.36
N ASN A 65 -21.72 -23.11 -13.55
CA ASN A 65 -20.80 -22.47 -14.50
C ASN A 65 -20.24 -21.14 -13.96
N ASN A 66 -19.11 -20.72 -14.53
CA ASN A 66 -18.51 -19.41 -14.24
C ASN A 66 -19.49 -18.29 -14.63
N CYS A 67 -19.66 -17.32 -13.73
CA CYS A 67 -20.35 -16.07 -14.08
C CYS A 67 -19.43 -15.12 -14.82
N TYR A 68 -18.13 -15.20 -14.54
CA TYR A 68 -17.08 -14.42 -15.20
C TYR A 68 -15.90 -15.33 -15.54
N ASN A 69 -15.42 -15.27 -16.79
CA ASN A 69 -14.29 -16.10 -17.24
C ASN A 69 -13.44 -15.34 -18.27
N GLY A 70 -12.11 -15.39 -18.09
CA GLY A 70 -11.21 -14.51 -18.84
C GLY A 70 -11.57 -13.06 -18.54
N ASN A 71 -12.12 -12.35 -19.52
CA ASN A 71 -12.56 -10.97 -19.39
C ASN A 71 -14.04 -10.73 -19.78
N THR A 72 -14.87 -11.78 -19.78
CA THR A 72 -16.29 -11.70 -20.15
C THR A 72 -17.22 -12.31 -19.10
N TRP A 73 -18.43 -11.76 -19.03
CA TRP A 73 -19.53 -12.26 -18.20
C TRP A 73 -20.38 -13.29 -18.97
N ASP A 74 -20.94 -14.27 -18.27
CA ASP A 74 -21.93 -15.20 -18.82
C ASP A 74 -23.30 -14.49 -18.93
N ALA A 75 -23.76 -14.27 -20.16
CA ALA A 75 -24.99 -13.51 -20.41
C ALA A 75 -26.28 -14.19 -19.92
N THR A 76 -26.26 -15.49 -19.61
CA THR A 76 -27.43 -16.21 -19.08
C THR A 76 -27.53 -16.02 -17.57
N LEU A 77 -26.40 -16.11 -16.87
CA LEU A 77 -26.31 -15.89 -15.43
C LEU A 77 -26.34 -14.40 -15.07
N CYS A 78 -25.78 -13.55 -15.95
CA CYS A 78 -25.60 -12.12 -15.75
C CYS A 78 -26.22 -11.30 -16.89
N PRO A 79 -27.56 -11.30 -17.05
CA PRO A 79 -28.24 -10.48 -18.05
C PRO A 79 -28.32 -8.99 -17.65
N ASP A 80 -28.22 -8.70 -16.36
CA ASP A 80 -28.24 -7.38 -15.73
C ASP A 80 -27.48 -7.42 -14.39
N ASP A 81 -27.10 -6.26 -13.87
CA ASP A 81 -26.22 -6.14 -12.71
C ASP A 81 -26.80 -6.76 -11.44
N GLU A 82 -28.10 -6.52 -11.20
CA GLU A 82 -28.78 -7.08 -10.05
C GLU A 82 -28.89 -8.60 -10.14
N THR A 83 -29.42 -9.12 -11.25
CA THR A 83 -29.64 -10.55 -11.48
C THR A 83 -28.34 -11.32 -11.41
N CYS A 84 -27.26 -10.76 -11.99
CA CYS A 84 -25.92 -11.34 -11.89
C CYS A 84 -25.48 -11.47 -10.43
N ALA A 85 -25.61 -10.42 -9.61
CA ALA A 85 -25.31 -10.51 -8.19
C ALA A 85 -26.15 -11.60 -7.50
N LYS A 86 -27.46 -11.72 -7.80
CA LYS A 86 -28.31 -12.76 -7.19
C LYS A 86 -27.88 -14.18 -7.57
N ASN A 87 -27.43 -14.36 -8.81
CA ASN A 87 -27.11 -15.67 -9.40
C ASN A 87 -25.69 -16.13 -9.09
N CYS A 88 -24.79 -15.22 -8.72
CA CYS A 88 -23.36 -15.46 -8.63
C CYS A 88 -22.84 -15.36 -7.19
N CYS A 89 -21.83 -16.16 -6.89
CA CYS A 89 -21.15 -16.14 -5.62
C CYS A 89 -19.64 -15.92 -5.76
N LEU A 90 -19.04 -15.38 -4.70
CA LEU A 90 -17.59 -15.39 -4.50
C LEU A 90 -17.16 -16.66 -3.76
N GLU A 91 -16.03 -17.22 -4.18
CA GLU A 91 -15.38 -18.35 -3.50
C GLU A 91 -14.26 -17.91 -2.54
N GLY A 92 -13.84 -18.85 -1.69
CA GLY A 92 -12.61 -18.70 -0.91
C GLY A 92 -11.36 -18.61 -1.80
N ALA A 93 -10.22 -18.31 -1.19
CA ALA A 93 -8.94 -18.15 -1.89
C ALA A 93 -7.84 -19.10 -1.36
N ASP A 94 -7.13 -19.78 -2.26
CA ASP A 94 -5.81 -20.37 -1.98
C ASP A 94 -4.73 -19.29 -2.12
N TYR A 95 -4.53 -18.55 -1.03
CA TYR A 95 -3.62 -17.40 -0.95
C TYR A 95 -2.22 -17.69 -1.50
N SER A 96 -1.57 -18.77 -1.07
CA SER A 96 -0.20 -19.06 -1.50
C SER A 96 -0.15 -19.73 -2.86
N GLY A 97 -0.99 -20.76 -3.11
CA GLY A 97 -0.86 -21.60 -4.30
C GLY A 97 -1.41 -20.95 -5.56
N THR A 98 -2.42 -20.08 -5.43
CA THR A 98 -3.05 -19.38 -6.56
C THR A 98 -2.57 -17.94 -6.70
N TYR A 99 -2.39 -17.24 -5.58
CA TYR A 99 -2.18 -15.78 -5.59
C TYR A 99 -0.79 -15.33 -5.13
N GLY A 100 0.10 -16.25 -4.72
CA GLY A 100 1.45 -15.88 -4.32
C GLY A 100 1.52 -15.02 -3.05
N VAL A 101 0.50 -15.13 -2.19
CA VAL A 101 0.39 -14.36 -0.95
C VAL A 101 0.76 -15.24 0.23
N THR A 102 1.74 -14.80 1.02
CA THR A 102 2.16 -15.51 2.23
C THR A 102 2.41 -14.54 3.39
N THR A 103 2.18 -15.01 4.62
CA THR A 103 2.51 -14.26 5.83
C THR A 103 3.34 -15.07 6.81
N SER A 104 4.16 -14.38 7.60
CA SER A 104 4.91 -14.96 8.71
C SER A 104 5.09 -13.93 9.82
N GLY A 105 4.39 -14.12 10.95
CA GLY A 105 4.38 -13.17 12.05
C GLY A 105 3.84 -11.80 11.62
N ASN A 106 4.73 -10.82 11.48
CA ASN A 106 4.41 -9.46 11.07
C ASN A 106 4.82 -9.13 9.62
N GLN A 107 5.16 -10.14 8.83
CA GLN A 107 5.59 -10.01 7.43
C GLN A 107 4.52 -10.53 6.48
N LEU A 108 4.28 -9.80 5.40
CA LEU A 108 3.49 -10.15 4.22
C LEU A 108 4.41 -10.13 3.00
N THR A 109 4.36 -11.20 2.20
CA THR A 109 4.99 -11.27 0.88
C THR A 109 3.90 -11.38 -0.18
N ILE A 110 4.03 -10.62 -1.25
CA ILE A 110 3.18 -10.71 -2.45
C ILE A 110 4.08 -10.95 -3.64
N ASP A 111 3.98 -12.13 -4.24
CA ASP A 111 4.68 -12.47 -5.49
C ASP A 111 3.92 -11.88 -6.69
N PHE A 112 4.67 -11.50 -7.73
CA PHE A 112 4.10 -10.85 -8.91
C PHE A 112 3.35 -11.84 -9.81
N VAL A 113 4.00 -12.89 -10.29
CA VAL A 113 3.35 -13.90 -11.13
C VAL A 113 3.28 -15.22 -10.38
N THR A 114 2.07 -15.74 -10.20
CA THR A 114 1.85 -17.07 -9.62
C THR A 114 1.18 -17.96 -10.65
N GLN A 115 1.88 -19.02 -11.07
CA GLN A 115 1.34 -19.99 -12.01
C GLN A 115 0.72 -21.17 -11.24
N SER A 116 -0.59 -21.34 -11.39
CA SER A 116 -1.35 -22.50 -10.91
C SER A 116 -2.09 -23.15 -12.08
N GLN A 117 -3.39 -23.43 -11.94
CA GLN A 117 -4.25 -23.78 -13.08
C GLN A 117 -4.30 -22.63 -14.11
N ASN A 118 -4.30 -21.39 -13.61
CA ASN A 118 -4.22 -20.18 -14.40
C ASN A 118 -3.00 -19.35 -13.97
N LYS A 119 -2.58 -18.42 -14.83
CA LYS A 119 -1.59 -17.41 -14.48
C LYS A 119 -2.29 -16.29 -13.69
N ASN A 120 -1.92 -16.11 -12.43
CA ASN A 120 -2.26 -14.94 -11.63
C ASN A 120 -1.16 -13.87 -11.77
N VAL A 121 -1.56 -12.60 -11.83
CA VAL A 121 -0.66 -11.44 -11.85
C VAL A 121 -1.09 -10.47 -10.76
N GLY A 122 -0.19 -10.21 -9.82
CA GLY A 122 -0.40 -9.31 -8.70
C GLY A 122 -1.46 -9.78 -7.70
N ALA A 123 -1.69 -8.94 -6.70
CA ALA A 123 -2.77 -9.07 -5.73
C ALA A 123 -3.05 -7.72 -5.08
N ARG A 124 -4.29 -7.54 -4.58
CA ARG A 124 -4.66 -6.45 -3.67
C ARG A 124 -5.28 -7.04 -2.40
N LEU A 125 -4.74 -6.62 -1.25
CA LEU A 125 -5.08 -7.19 0.06
C LEU A 125 -5.48 -6.08 1.03
N TYR A 126 -6.43 -6.39 1.91
CA TYR A 126 -6.87 -5.49 2.97
C TYR A 126 -6.51 -6.03 4.34
N LEU A 127 -6.06 -5.16 5.25
CA LEU A 127 -5.87 -5.55 6.65
C LEU A 127 -7.22 -5.66 7.36
N MET A 128 -7.42 -6.75 8.09
CA MET A 128 -8.63 -7.05 8.83
C MET A 128 -8.45 -6.93 10.34
N ALA A 129 -9.47 -6.40 11.01
CA ALA A 129 -9.60 -6.41 12.47
C ALA A 129 -10.21 -7.73 12.98
N SER A 130 -11.09 -8.33 12.18
CA SER A 130 -11.72 -9.64 12.41
C SER A 130 -12.03 -10.30 11.07
N ASP A 131 -12.46 -11.57 11.06
CA ASP A 131 -12.80 -12.24 9.79
C ASP A 131 -13.99 -11.62 9.03
N THR A 132 -14.68 -10.62 9.58
CA THR A 132 -15.83 -9.95 8.95
C THR A 132 -15.74 -8.43 8.96
N ALA A 133 -14.60 -7.86 9.36
CA ALA A 133 -14.41 -6.40 9.36
C ALA A 133 -12.96 -6.02 9.08
N TYR A 134 -12.79 -5.05 8.18
CA TYR A 134 -11.51 -4.40 7.93
C TYR A 134 -11.01 -3.67 9.18
N GLN A 135 -9.69 -3.52 9.28
CA GLN A 135 -9.08 -2.67 10.27
C GLN A 135 -9.11 -1.22 9.77
N GLU A 136 -9.84 -0.38 10.50
CA GLU A 136 -9.89 1.06 10.25
C GLU A 136 -8.77 1.80 10.98
N PHE A 137 -8.20 2.80 10.32
CA PHE A 137 -7.16 3.67 10.85
C PHE A 137 -7.56 5.14 10.70
N THR A 138 -7.55 5.88 11.81
CA THR A 138 -7.65 7.34 11.80
C THR A 138 -6.27 7.96 11.78
N LEU A 139 -5.82 8.36 10.60
CA LEU A 139 -4.43 8.79 10.37
C LEU A 139 -4.10 10.15 10.97
N GLN A 140 -5.07 11.07 11.04
CA GLN A 140 -4.88 12.42 11.54
C GLN A 140 -4.27 12.44 12.95
N ASN A 141 -3.20 13.21 13.14
CA ASN A 141 -2.40 13.33 14.37
C ASN A 141 -1.65 12.06 14.81
N ASN A 142 -1.61 11.04 13.95
CA ASN A 142 -0.86 9.82 14.14
C ASN A 142 0.29 9.70 13.13
N GLU A 143 1.10 8.67 13.29
CA GLU A 143 2.06 8.22 12.30
C GLU A 143 1.86 6.74 11.98
N PHE A 144 2.13 6.40 10.72
CA PHE A 144 2.12 5.04 10.21
C PHE A 144 3.54 4.68 9.78
N SER A 145 4.03 3.54 10.25
CA SER A 145 5.37 3.03 9.98
C SER A 145 5.31 1.57 9.53
N PHE A 146 6.20 1.20 8.61
CA PHE A 146 6.38 -0.17 8.16
C PHE A 146 7.80 -0.35 7.63
N ASP A 147 8.27 -1.58 7.60
CA ASP A 147 9.46 -1.97 6.86
C ASP A 147 9.06 -2.54 5.50
N VAL A 148 9.84 -2.25 4.46
CA VAL A 148 9.62 -2.76 3.11
C VAL A 148 10.91 -3.21 2.44
N ASP A 149 10.82 -4.32 1.71
CA ASP A 149 11.84 -4.77 0.76
C ASP A 149 11.27 -4.70 -0.66
N VAL A 150 11.86 -3.82 -1.47
CA VAL A 150 11.53 -3.58 -2.87
C VAL A 150 12.63 -4.06 -3.82
N SER A 151 13.65 -4.78 -3.30
CA SER A 151 14.84 -5.15 -4.06
C SER A 151 14.55 -6.03 -5.28
N GLN A 152 13.37 -6.67 -5.31
CA GLN A 152 12.89 -7.51 -6.41
C GLN A 152 11.78 -6.84 -7.23
N LEU A 153 11.63 -5.52 -7.16
CA LEU A 153 10.69 -4.76 -7.97
C LEU A 153 11.45 -3.97 -9.05
N PRO A 154 11.48 -4.43 -10.31
CA PRO A 154 12.07 -3.69 -11.42
C PRO A 154 11.16 -2.53 -11.88
N CYS A 155 11.62 -1.78 -12.89
CA CYS A 155 10.81 -0.82 -13.63
C CYS A 155 9.50 -1.45 -14.12
N GLY A 156 8.40 -0.70 -14.03
CA GLY A 156 7.08 -1.16 -14.48
C GLY A 156 6.21 -1.85 -13.44
N LEU A 157 6.76 -2.18 -12.27
CA LEU A 157 5.98 -2.71 -11.15
C LEU A 157 5.76 -1.64 -10.08
N ASN A 158 4.70 -1.82 -9.30
CA ASN A 158 4.43 -1.00 -8.12
C ASN A 158 3.98 -1.91 -6.98
N GLY A 159 4.83 -2.01 -5.95
CA GLY A 159 4.46 -2.59 -4.66
C GLY A 159 3.87 -1.49 -3.79
N ALA A 160 2.55 -1.36 -3.80
CA ALA A 160 1.86 -0.25 -3.15
C ALA A 160 1.38 -0.59 -1.73
N LEU A 161 1.45 0.39 -0.84
CA LEU A 161 0.84 0.39 0.48
C LEU A 161 0.14 1.73 0.68
N TYR A 162 -1.17 1.70 0.87
CA TYR A 162 -2.00 2.89 0.83
C TYR A 162 -3.26 2.73 1.68
N PHE A 163 -4.02 3.81 1.81
CA PHE A 163 -5.27 3.83 2.56
C PHE A 163 -6.42 4.34 1.70
N VAL A 164 -7.59 3.74 1.84
CA VAL A 164 -8.81 4.18 1.15
C VAL A 164 -9.98 4.27 2.11
N SER A 165 -10.93 5.17 1.84
CA SER A 165 -12.10 5.41 2.69
C SER A 165 -13.24 4.41 2.43
N MET A 166 -12.92 3.12 2.51
CA MET A 166 -13.88 2.01 2.40
C MET A 166 -14.73 1.87 3.67
N ASP A 167 -15.87 1.20 3.55
CA ASP A 167 -16.64 0.76 4.72
C ASP A 167 -16.00 -0.45 5.38
N ALA A 168 -15.90 -0.44 6.71
CA ALA A 168 -15.30 -1.54 7.48
C ALA A 168 -15.91 -2.93 7.23
N ASP A 169 -17.18 -3.02 6.85
CA ASP A 169 -17.87 -4.28 6.55
C ASP A 169 -17.89 -4.62 5.04
N GLY A 170 -17.16 -3.87 4.22
CA GLY A 170 -17.14 -4.00 2.77
C GLY A 170 -18.46 -3.60 2.09
N GLY A 171 -19.29 -2.79 2.76
CA GLY A 171 -20.57 -2.29 2.29
C GLY A 171 -21.78 -3.19 2.62
N ALA A 172 -21.58 -4.29 3.34
CA ALA A 172 -22.63 -5.30 3.60
C ALA A 172 -23.87 -4.70 4.30
N SER A 173 -23.69 -3.77 5.24
CA SER A 173 -24.81 -3.10 5.92
C SER A 173 -25.57 -2.09 5.05
N LYS A 174 -24.88 -1.45 4.08
CA LYS A 174 -25.49 -0.49 3.15
C LYS A 174 -26.19 -1.19 1.98
N TYR A 175 -25.65 -2.32 1.55
CA TYR A 175 -26.10 -3.06 0.39
C TYR A 175 -26.50 -4.48 0.81
N PRO A 176 -27.79 -4.73 1.13
CA PRO A 176 -28.26 -6.04 1.57
C PRO A 176 -28.04 -7.15 0.54
N THR A 177 -27.81 -6.76 -0.72
CA THR A 177 -27.40 -7.66 -1.79
C THR A 177 -25.90 -7.98 -1.76
N ASN A 178 -25.13 -7.54 -0.78
CA ASN A 178 -23.76 -8.00 -0.55
C ASN A 178 -23.72 -8.89 0.69
N LEU A 179 -23.81 -10.21 0.50
CA LEU A 179 -23.69 -11.18 1.60
C LEU A 179 -22.26 -11.64 1.87
N ALA A 180 -21.31 -11.22 1.02
CA ALA A 180 -19.92 -11.62 1.12
C ALA A 180 -19.15 -10.69 2.07
N GLY A 181 -19.31 -9.37 1.89
CA GLY A 181 -18.76 -8.35 2.76
C GLY A 181 -17.22 -8.37 2.84
N ALA A 182 -16.69 -7.73 3.89
CA ALA A 182 -15.25 -7.64 4.14
C ALA A 182 -14.54 -9.01 4.20
N LYS A 183 -15.25 -10.07 4.60
CA LYS A 183 -14.72 -11.44 4.62
C LYS A 183 -14.26 -11.94 3.25
N TYR A 184 -14.80 -11.39 2.17
CA TYR A 184 -14.44 -11.75 0.80
C TYR A 184 -13.85 -10.57 0.04
N GLY A 185 -13.37 -9.54 0.74
CA GLY A 185 -12.67 -8.42 0.12
C GLY A 185 -13.56 -7.53 -0.75
N THR A 186 -14.85 -7.35 -0.41
CA THR A 186 -15.76 -6.48 -1.16
C THR A 186 -15.65 -5.01 -0.76
N GLY A 187 -16.23 -4.13 -1.59
CA GLY A 187 -16.45 -2.73 -1.25
C GLY A 187 -15.27 -1.81 -1.57
N TYR A 188 -14.33 -2.26 -2.39
CA TYR A 188 -13.19 -1.45 -2.79
C TYR A 188 -13.63 -0.18 -3.51
N CYS A 189 -12.88 0.89 -3.25
CA CYS A 189 -12.97 2.18 -3.89
C CYS A 189 -11.60 2.84 -3.78
N ASP A 190 -11.29 3.75 -4.69
CA ASP A 190 -10.11 4.61 -4.62
C ASP A 190 -10.32 5.91 -5.42
N SER A 191 -9.29 6.75 -5.53
CA SER A 191 -9.38 8.05 -6.18
C SER A 191 -9.51 7.99 -7.71
N GLN A 192 -9.19 6.85 -8.31
CA GLN A 192 -9.32 6.61 -9.75
C GLN A 192 -10.75 6.26 -10.14
N CYS A 193 -11.66 6.12 -9.17
CA CYS A 193 -13.04 5.68 -9.40
C CYS A 193 -13.11 4.40 -10.27
N PRO A 194 -12.41 3.33 -9.87
CA PRO A 194 -12.14 2.15 -10.69
C PRO A 194 -13.42 1.51 -11.20
N ARG A 195 -13.45 1.32 -12.53
CA ARG A 195 -14.55 0.71 -13.28
C ARG A 195 -14.27 -0.74 -13.65
N ASP A 196 -13.09 -1.26 -13.32
CA ASP A 196 -12.67 -2.65 -13.55
C ASP A 196 -13.18 -3.61 -12.47
N LEU A 197 -13.82 -3.09 -11.42
CA LEU A 197 -14.42 -3.88 -10.36
C LEU A 197 -15.62 -4.66 -10.89
N LYS A 198 -15.60 -5.98 -10.66
CA LYS A 198 -16.71 -6.87 -11.03
C LYS A 198 -17.99 -6.68 -10.21
N PHE A 199 -17.87 -6.18 -8.97
CA PHE A 199 -19.01 -5.96 -8.08
C PHE A 199 -18.87 -4.63 -7.35
N ILE A 200 -19.92 -3.80 -7.38
CA ILE A 200 -20.01 -2.50 -6.72
C ILE A 200 -21.40 -2.39 -6.10
N ASN A 201 -21.50 -1.89 -4.85
CA ASN A 201 -22.77 -1.67 -4.15
C ASN A 201 -23.70 -2.90 -4.08
N GLY A 202 -23.12 -4.11 -3.97
CA GLY A 202 -23.87 -5.37 -3.94
C GLY A 202 -24.55 -5.73 -5.27
N GLN A 203 -24.12 -5.13 -6.37
CA GLN A 203 -24.51 -5.44 -7.73
C GLN A 203 -23.28 -5.89 -8.52
N ALA A 204 -23.46 -6.65 -9.61
CA ALA A 204 -22.38 -6.87 -10.56
C ALA A 204 -22.12 -5.58 -11.37
N ASN A 205 -21.14 -5.62 -12.26
CA ASN A 205 -20.81 -4.53 -13.17
C ASN A 205 -20.76 -5.06 -14.62
N VAL A 206 -21.78 -5.82 -15.00
CA VAL A 206 -21.91 -6.43 -16.34
C VAL A 206 -22.50 -5.43 -17.33
N GLU A 207 -23.35 -4.51 -16.89
CA GLU A 207 -23.93 -3.48 -17.74
C GLU A 207 -22.84 -2.54 -18.26
N GLY A 208 -22.75 -2.41 -19.58
CA GLY A 208 -21.71 -1.61 -20.23
C GLY A 208 -20.30 -2.24 -20.20
N TRP A 209 -20.13 -3.48 -19.70
CA TRP A 209 -18.82 -4.12 -19.62
C TRP A 209 -18.12 -4.24 -20.98
N GLN A 210 -16.89 -3.72 -21.05
CA GLN A 210 -16.00 -3.82 -22.19
C GLN A 210 -14.73 -4.59 -21.82
N PRO A 211 -14.46 -5.75 -22.44
CA PRO A 211 -13.21 -6.48 -22.23
C PRO A 211 -11.99 -5.62 -22.59
N SER A 212 -10.96 -5.64 -21.75
CA SER A 212 -9.70 -4.95 -22.03
C SER A 212 -9.03 -5.54 -23.27
N SER A 213 -8.57 -4.69 -24.19
CA SER A 213 -7.92 -5.12 -25.43
C SER A 213 -6.51 -5.67 -25.22
N ASN A 214 -5.86 -5.29 -24.11
CA ASN A 214 -4.49 -5.64 -23.77
C ASN A 214 -4.38 -6.55 -22.54
N ASN A 215 -5.48 -6.90 -21.86
CA ASN A 215 -5.49 -7.78 -20.68
C ASN A 215 -6.60 -8.83 -20.79
N ALA A 216 -6.23 -10.11 -20.70
CA ALA A 216 -7.16 -11.23 -20.85
C ALA A 216 -8.05 -11.50 -19.64
N ASN A 217 -7.79 -10.84 -18.50
CA ASN A 217 -8.46 -11.08 -17.21
C ASN A 217 -9.28 -9.88 -16.71
N THR A 218 -9.25 -8.75 -17.41
CA THR A 218 -9.89 -7.50 -16.95
C THR A 218 -10.72 -6.85 -18.05
N GLY A 219 -11.54 -5.89 -17.64
CA GLY A 219 -12.37 -5.07 -18.51
C GLY A 219 -12.87 -3.87 -17.73
N ILE A 220 -13.73 -3.08 -18.34
CA ILE A 220 -14.24 -1.82 -17.79
C ILE A 220 -15.77 -1.86 -17.86
N GLY A 221 -16.43 -1.81 -16.70
CA GLY A 221 -17.88 -1.76 -16.56
C GLY A 221 -18.49 -0.37 -16.74
N GLY A 222 -19.82 -0.32 -16.68
CA GLY A 222 -20.59 0.92 -16.69
C GLY A 222 -20.43 1.73 -15.40
N HIS A 223 -20.18 1.08 -14.27
CA HIS A 223 -20.06 1.72 -12.96
C HIS A 223 -18.61 1.75 -12.46
N GLY A 224 -18.28 2.78 -11.67
CA GLY A 224 -17.03 2.87 -10.92
C GLY A 224 -17.25 3.12 -9.44
N SER A 225 -16.21 2.96 -8.62
CA SER A 225 -16.29 3.07 -7.15
C SER A 225 -15.27 4.07 -6.61
N CYS A 226 -15.71 5.29 -6.32
CA CYS A 226 -14.88 6.41 -5.90
C CYS A 226 -14.77 6.50 -4.37
N CYS A 227 -13.59 6.82 -3.82
CA CYS A 227 -13.44 7.38 -2.47
C CYS A 227 -12.06 8.01 -2.27
N SER A 228 -11.89 8.76 -1.18
CA SER A 228 -10.59 9.39 -0.88
C SER A 228 -9.51 8.35 -0.61
N GLU A 229 -8.31 8.63 -1.09
CA GLU A 229 -7.14 7.74 -1.08
C GLU A 229 -5.90 8.47 -0.55
N MET A 230 -5.08 7.74 0.19
CA MET A 230 -3.81 8.21 0.72
C MET A 230 -2.73 7.18 0.41
N ASP A 231 -1.99 7.44 -0.65
CA ASP A 231 -0.87 6.63 -1.08
C ASP A 231 0.35 6.91 -0.20
N ILE A 232 0.55 6.04 0.78
CA ILE A 232 1.72 6.12 1.66
C ILE A 232 2.97 5.79 0.86
N TRP A 233 2.85 4.81 -0.02
CA TRP A 233 3.98 4.20 -0.69
C TRP A 233 3.53 3.58 -2.00
N GLU A 234 3.95 4.19 -3.09
CA GLU A 234 3.93 3.58 -4.41
C GLU A 234 5.37 3.52 -4.89
N ALA A 235 5.90 2.32 -5.12
CA ALA A 235 7.32 2.19 -5.39
C ALA A 235 7.71 0.89 -6.09
N ASN A 236 8.88 0.99 -6.71
CA ASN A 236 9.74 -0.14 -7.03
C ASN A 236 11.17 0.18 -6.58
N SER A 237 12.17 -0.60 -7.01
CA SER A 237 13.56 -0.38 -6.62
C SER A 237 14.17 0.93 -7.18
N ILE A 238 13.51 1.59 -8.13
CA ILE A 238 14.04 2.76 -8.85
C ILE A 238 13.42 4.06 -8.34
N SER A 239 12.10 4.10 -8.20
CA SER A 239 11.37 5.29 -7.78
C SER A 239 10.35 4.98 -6.69
N GLN A 240 9.96 6.03 -5.97
CA GLN A 240 8.89 5.99 -4.97
C GLN A 240 8.17 7.33 -4.88
N ALA A 241 6.89 7.29 -4.54
CA ALA A 241 6.04 8.46 -4.30
C ALA A 241 5.20 8.32 -3.01
N VAL A 242 4.75 9.47 -2.50
CA VAL A 242 3.67 9.60 -1.50
C VAL A 242 2.68 10.64 -2.01
N THR A 243 1.39 10.30 -2.00
CA THR A 243 0.39 11.09 -2.71
C THR A 243 -0.97 11.06 -1.97
N PRO A 244 -1.48 12.19 -1.48
CA PRO A 244 -2.85 12.31 -1.03
C PRO A 244 -3.77 12.62 -2.21
N HIS A 245 -4.92 11.93 -2.25
CA HIS A 245 -5.95 12.09 -3.27
C HIS A 245 -7.30 12.38 -2.62
N PRO A 246 -7.72 13.66 -2.56
CA PRO A 246 -9.02 14.03 -2.03
C PRO A 246 -10.13 13.69 -3.03
N CYS A 247 -11.31 13.39 -2.50
CA CYS A 247 -12.56 13.35 -3.25
C CYS A 247 -13.58 14.28 -2.62
N GLU A 248 -14.48 14.83 -3.43
CA GLU A 248 -15.58 15.69 -2.97
C GLU A 248 -16.45 14.98 -1.93
N THR A 249 -16.66 13.67 -2.10
CA THR A 249 -17.21 12.78 -1.06
C THR A 249 -16.09 11.91 -0.50
N VAL A 250 -15.92 11.93 0.83
CA VAL A 250 -14.84 11.20 1.52
C VAL A 250 -14.95 9.68 1.31
N GLY A 251 -16.09 9.10 1.72
CA GLY A 251 -16.31 7.65 1.66
C GLY A 251 -16.77 7.17 0.29
N GLN A 252 -17.00 5.86 0.20
CA GLN A 252 -17.40 5.21 -1.04
C GLN A 252 -18.67 5.82 -1.67
N VAL A 253 -18.58 6.11 -2.97
CA VAL A 253 -19.70 6.44 -3.86
C VAL A 253 -19.55 5.73 -5.19
N MET A 254 -20.67 5.26 -5.75
CA MET A 254 -20.69 4.71 -7.11
C MET A 254 -20.86 5.84 -8.12
N CYS A 255 -20.13 5.78 -9.23
CA CYS A 255 -20.19 6.71 -10.35
C CYS A 255 -20.55 5.98 -11.64
N ASP A 256 -20.95 6.73 -12.68
CA ASP A 256 -21.44 6.17 -13.94
C ASP A 256 -20.60 6.63 -15.14
N GLY A 257 -20.07 5.66 -15.89
CA GLY A 257 -19.39 5.84 -17.16
C GLY A 257 -18.22 6.83 -17.10
N ASP A 258 -18.14 7.70 -18.10
CA ASP A 258 -17.07 8.71 -18.16
C ASP A 258 -17.18 9.80 -17.09
N ALA A 259 -18.35 9.96 -16.44
CA ALA A 259 -18.51 10.89 -15.33
C ALA A 259 -17.82 10.38 -14.04
N CYS A 260 -17.29 9.16 -14.04
CA CYS A 260 -16.36 8.70 -13.02
C CYS A 260 -15.03 9.46 -13.04
N GLY A 261 -14.58 9.93 -14.22
CA GLY A 261 -13.21 10.40 -14.38
C GLY A 261 -12.19 9.27 -14.20
N GLY A 262 -10.98 9.62 -13.75
CA GLY A 262 -9.91 8.66 -13.50
C GLY A 262 -9.32 8.03 -14.76
N THR A 263 -8.49 7.01 -14.56
CA THR A 263 -7.69 6.36 -15.62
C THR A 263 -8.52 5.74 -16.74
N TYR A 264 -9.71 5.25 -16.44
CA TYR A 264 -10.52 4.45 -17.38
C TYR A 264 -11.68 5.22 -18.02
N SER A 265 -11.58 6.55 -18.06
CA SER A 265 -12.61 7.44 -18.63
C SER A 265 -12.05 8.34 -19.72
N SER A 266 -12.90 8.78 -20.64
CA SER A 266 -12.49 9.69 -21.72
C SER A 266 -12.00 11.05 -21.22
N ASN A 267 -12.46 11.49 -20.04
CA ASN A 267 -12.00 12.69 -19.35
C ASN A 267 -11.54 12.34 -17.93
N ARG A 268 -10.24 12.18 -17.73
CA ARG A 268 -9.62 11.88 -16.42
C ARG A 268 -10.10 12.79 -15.30
N TYR A 269 -10.25 14.09 -15.58
CA TYR A 269 -10.58 15.11 -14.57
C TYR A 269 -12.08 15.40 -14.46
N GLY A 270 -12.93 14.64 -15.15
CA GLY A 270 -14.38 14.85 -15.17
C GLY A 270 -15.13 14.27 -13.96
N GLY A 271 -14.43 13.54 -13.09
CA GLY A 271 -14.99 12.83 -11.95
C GLY A 271 -15.14 13.67 -10.68
N THR A 272 -15.42 13.01 -9.56
CA THR A 272 -15.56 13.63 -8.21
C THR A 272 -14.33 13.46 -7.32
N CYS A 273 -13.37 12.65 -7.77
CA CYS A 273 -12.08 12.45 -7.12
C CYS A 273 -10.97 13.13 -7.89
N ASP A 274 -9.85 13.36 -7.20
CA ASP A 274 -8.59 13.77 -7.81
C ASP A 274 -7.75 12.54 -8.17
N PRO A 275 -7.65 12.17 -9.45
CA PRO A 275 -6.88 10.99 -9.85
C PRO A 275 -5.37 11.26 -9.95
N ASP A 276 -4.90 12.50 -9.85
CA ASP A 276 -3.47 12.82 -9.97
C ASP A 276 -2.81 12.95 -8.59
N GLY A 277 -3.48 13.61 -7.65
CA GLY A 277 -2.98 13.83 -6.31
C GLY A 277 -1.97 14.97 -6.22
N CYS A 278 -1.46 15.19 -5.01
CA CYS A 278 -0.31 16.07 -4.74
C CYS A 278 0.92 15.20 -4.44
N ASP A 279 1.60 14.69 -5.46
CA ASP A 279 2.62 13.67 -5.28
C ASP A 279 3.96 14.23 -4.80
N TRP A 280 4.66 13.47 -3.96
CA TRP A 280 6.03 13.75 -3.59
C TRP A 280 6.94 12.58 -3.94
N ASN A 281 7.48 12.62 -5.16
CA ASN A 281 8.56 11.74 -5.60
C ASN A 281 9.92 12.49 -5.52
N PRO A 282 10.87 12.09 -4.65
CA PRO A 282 12.15 12.80 -4.50
C PRO A 282 12.95 12.96 -5.79
N TYR A 283 12.88 11.99 -6.71
CA TYR A 283 13.54 12.07 -8.01
C TYR A 283 12.87 13.16 -8.87
N ARG A 284 11.53 13.15 -8.95
CA ARG A 284 10.74 14.17 -9.66
C ARG A 284 11.02 15.58 -9.16
N LEU A 285 11.24 15.72 -7.85
CA LEU A 285 11.57 16.99 -7.20
C LEU A 285 13.07 17.35 -7.25
N GLY A 286 13.87 16.63 -8.03
CA GLY A 286 15.25 16.98 -8.40
C GLY A 286 16.35 16.26 -7.64
N ASN A 287 16.03 15.45 -6.61
CA ASN A 287 17.05 14.68 -5.91
C ASN A 287 17.20 13.27 -6.51
N HIS A 288 18.08 13.15 -7.50
CA HIS A 288 18.33 11.90 -8.23
C HIS A 288 19.28 10.92 -7.51
N THR A 289 19.64 11.17 -6.25
CA THR A 289 20.59 10.33 -5.47
C THR A 289 20.03 9.88 -4.12
N PHE A 290 18.77 10.19 -3.83
CA PHE A 290 18.16 9.88 -2.55
C PHE A 290 17.73 8.42 -2.43
N TYR A 291 17.11 7.86 -3.46
CA TYR A 291 16.50 6.54 -3.46
C TYR A 291 16.89 5.79 -4.73
N GLY A 292 17.41 4.58 -4.60
CA GLY A 292 17.77 3.73 -5.75
C GLY A 292 18.67 2.56 -5.36
N PRO A 293 19.00 1.68 -6.32
CA PRO A 293 19.71 0.44 -6.02
C PRO A 293 21.21 0.67 -5.78
N GLY A 294 21.69 0.26 -4.62
CA GLY A 294 23.11 0.21 -4.29
C GLY A 294 23.59 1.37 -3.42
N SER A 295 24.84 1.26 -2.96
CA SER A 295 25.44 2.17 -1.97
C SER A 295 25.75 3.58 -2.48
N SER A 296 25.48 3.88 -3.76
CA SER A 296 25.58 5.24 -4.31
C SER A 296 24.36 6.10 -3.96
N PHE A 297 23.27 5.49 -3.48
CA PHE A 297 22.06 6.20 -3.07
C PHE A 297 22.02 6.36 -1.54
N THR A 298 21.31 7.39 -1.08
CA THR A 298 21.10 7.62 0.37
C THR A 298 20.31 6.47 1.01
N LEU A 299 19.25 6.02 0.32
CA LEU A 299 18.47 4.84 0.63
C LEU A 299 18.74 3.78 -0.44
N ASP A 300 19.42 2.71 -0.03
CA ASP A 300 19.81 1.59 -0.89
C ASP A 300 18.64 0.60 -1.03
N THR A 301 17.97 0.59 -2.18
CA THR A 301 16.78 -0.24 -2.41
C THR A 301 17.08 -1.73 -2.58
N THR A 302 18.36 -2.12 -2.61
CA THR A 302 18.75 -3.54 -2.53
C THR A 302 18.62 -4.12 -1.11
N LYS A 303 18.26 -3.27 -0.14
CA LYS A 303 18.08 -3.62 1.27
C LYS A 303 16.73 -3.12 1.76
N LYS A 304 16.20 -3.82 2.75
CA LYS A 304 15.03 -3.38 3.52
C LYS A 304 15.23 -1.98 4.11
N LEU A 305 14.18 -1.17 4.09
CA LEU A 305 14.11 0.13 4.76
C LEU A 305 12.83 0.26 5.57
N THR A 306 12.86 1.07 6.62
CA THR A 306 11.67 1.52 7.34
C THR A 306 11.19 2.84 6.73
N VAL A 307 9.90 2.93 6.44
CA VAL A 307 9.22 4.16 5.99
C VAL A 307 8.31 4.63 7.12
N VAL A 308 8.33 5.92 7.43
CA VAL A 308 7.44 6.52 8.43
C VAL A 308 6.77 7.78 7.90
N THR A 309 5.44 7.81 7.98
CA THR A 309 4.61 8.91 7.50
C THR A 309 3.82 9.49 8.67
N GLN A 310 3.88 10.80 8.85
CA GLN A 310 3.27 11.50 9.98
C GLN A 310 2.23 12.50 9.48
N PHE A 311 1.03 12.46 10.04
CA PHE A 311 -0.10 13.26 9.58
C PHE A 311 -0.41 14.35 10.60
N THR A 312 -0.14 15.59 10.23
CA THR A 312 -0.49 16.77 11.04
C THR A 312 -1.59 17.55 10.36
N SER A 313 -2.26 18.46 11.08
CA SER A 313 -3.24 19.35 10.45
C SER A 313 -2.61 20.27 9.39
N SER A 314 -1.31 20.54 9.51
CA SER A 314 -0.54 21.40 8.61
C SER A 314 0.12 20.68 7.42
N GLY A 315 0.06 19.35 7.35
CA GLY A 315 0.67 18.59 6.28
C GLY A 315 1.19 17.21 6.69
N ILE A 316 1.77 16.53 5.70
CA ILE A 316 2.29 15.17 5.79
C ILE A 316 3.81 15.23 5.80
N ASN A 317 4.41 14.67 6.85
CA ASN A 317 5.86 14.57 6.98
C ASN A 317 6.31 13.13 6.75
N ARG A 318 7.53 12.98 6.25
CA ARG A 318 8.11 11.69 5.89
C ARG A 318 9.54 11.57 6.38
N TYR A 319 9.87 10.43 6.94
CA TYR A 319 11.26 10.03 7.17
C TYR A 319 11.43 8.53 6.95
N TYR A 320 12.69 8.13 6.85
CA TYR A 320 13.11 6.77 6.58
C TYR A 320 14.14 6.35 7.62
N VAL A 321 14.22 5.06 7.89
CA VAL A 321 15.33 4.48 8.65
C VAL A 321 15.91 3.32 7.86
N GLN A 322 17.21 3.37 7.59
CA GLN A 322 17.91 2.26 6.96
C GLN A 322 19.21 1.99 7.71
N ASN A 323 19.45 0.73 8.07
CA ASN A 323 20.62 0.32 8.86
C ASN A 323 20.79 1.14 10.15
N GLY A 324 19.68 1.51 10.81
CA GLY A 324 19.66 2.30 12.04
C GLY A 324 19.87 3.81 11.85
N VAL A 325 20.10 4.28 10.62
CA VAL A 325 20.28 5.72 10.32
C VAL A 325 18.95 6.32 9.88
N LYS A 326 18.56 7.44 10.50
CA LYS A 326 17.36 8.20 10.15
C LYS A 326 17.67 9.21 9.06
N PHE A 327 16.88 9.20 7.99
CA PHE A 327 16.91 10.17 6.90
C PHE A 327 15.56 10.87 6.82
N VAL A 328 15.53 12.19 6.89
CA VAL A 328 14.30 12.95 6.61
C VAL A 328 14.05 12.98 5.11
N GLN A 329 12.80 13.21 4.70
CA GLN A 329 12.47 13.52 3.31
C GLN A 329 13.40 14.65 2.81
N PRO A 330 14.00 14.53 1.61
CA PRO A 330 14.84 15.58 1.07
C PRO A 330 14.01 16.82 0.75
N ASN A 331 14.61 17.99 0.88
CA ASN A 331 13.99 19.23 0.42
C ASN A 331 13.75 19.19 -1.09
N ALA A 332 12.63 19.75 -1.53
CA ALA A 332 12.34 19.93 -2.96
C ALA A 332 13.38 20.88 -3.60
N GLN A 333 13.86 20.52 -4.79
CA GLN A 333 14.85 21.30 -5.55
C GLN A 333 14.28 21.87 -6.86
N ASN A 334 13.29 21.18 -7.44
CA ASN A 334 12.69 21.51 -8.73
C ASN A 334 11.25 22.06 -8.64
N VAL A 335 10.87 22.70 -7.53
CA VAL A 335 9.55 23.31 -7.35
C VAL A 335 9.71 24.81 -7.10
N ASN A 336 9.21 25.64 -8.02
CA ASN A 336 9.39 27.08 -7.93
C ASN A 336 8.61 27.64 -6.73
N GLY A 337 9.29 28.37 -5.85
CA GLY A 337 8.66 28.99 -4.68
C GLY A 337 8.49 28.06 -3.47
N TYR A 338 8.98 26.82 -3.52
CA TYR A 338 8.94 25.88 -2.40
C TYR A 338 10.29 25.16 -2.19
N THR A 339 10.80 25.15 -0.96
CA THR A 339 12.13 24.58 -0.62
C THR A 339 12.11 23.67 0.61
N GLY A 340 10.93 23.37 1.15
CA GLY A 340 10.77 22.50 2.31
C GLY A 340 10.79 21.01 1.95
N ASN A 341 10.53 20.17 2.94
CA ASN A 341 10.40 18.70 2.81
C ASN A 341 9.07 18.14 3.36
N THR A 342 8.10 19.02 3.62
CA THR A 342 6.76 18.66 4.08
C THR A 342 5.77 18.77 2.93
N LEU A 343 4.95 17.75 2.71
CA LEU A 343 3.82 17.84 1.80
C LEU A 343 2.71 18.64 2.50
N ASN A 344 2.58 19.91 2.15
CA ASN A 344 1.60 20.85 2.71
C ASN A 344 0.92 21.66 1.60
N SER A 345 -0.04 22.51 1.94
CA SER A 345 -0.80 23.26 0.93
C SER A 345 0.08 24.19 0.09
N ALA A 346 1.17 24.72 0.65
CA ALA A 346 2.10 25.57 -0.10
C ALA A 346 2.92 24.76 -1.10
N TYR A 347 3.31 23.53 -0.76
CA TYR A 347 3.93 22.59 -1.68
C TYR A 347 3.00 22.26 -2.84
N CYS A 348 1.78 21.78 -2.55
CA CYS A 348 0.85 21.33 -3.60
C CYS A 348 0.50 22.47 -4.59
N ALA A 349 0.27 23.68 -4.09
CA ALA A 349 0.03 24.83 -4.96
C ALA A 349 1.25 25.20 -5.82
N ALA A 350 2.47 25.07 -5.26
CA ALA A 350 3.70 25.32 -6.00
C ALA A 350 4.01 24.23 -7.02
N GLU A 351 3.64 22.98 -6.73
CA GLU A 351 3.70 21.85 -7.63
C GLU A 351 2.79 22.07 -8.85
N GLU A 352 1.49 22.30 -8.63
CA GLU A 352 0.52 22.60 -9.69
C GLU A 352 0.96 23.79 -10.56
N ALA A 353 1.50 24.85 -9.92
CA ALA A 353 2.02 26.01 -10.65
C ALA A 353 3.30 25.72 -11.47
N THR A 354 4.13 24.76 -11.03
CA THR A 354 5.41 24.43 -11.68
C THR A 354 5.25 23.37 -12.77
N PHE A 355 4.45 22.33 -12.51
CA PHE A 355 4.31 21.15 -13.37
C PHE A 355 3.00 21.13 -14.15
N GLY A 356 2.04 22.00 -13.80
CA GLY A 356 0.71 22.04 -14.39
C GLY A 356 -0.28 21.12 -13.65
N GLY A 357 -1.56 21.31 -13.95
CA GLY A 357 -2.68 20.63 -13.29
C GLY A 357 -3.38 21.51 -12.26
N THR A 358 -4.64 21.17 -11.97
CA THR A 358 -5.46 21.80 -10.92
C THR A 358 -6.30 20.78 -10.15
N SER A 359 -6.15 19.48 -10.45
CA SER A 359 -7.07 18.44 -9.99
C SER A 359 -7.10 18.37 -8.45
N PHE A 360 -5.94 18.43 -7.79
CA PHE A 360 -5.86 18.39 -6.34
C PHE A 360 -6.54 19.60 -5.68
N SER A 361 -6.25 20.81 -6.16
CA SER A 361 -6.88 22.03 -5.62
C SER A 361 -8.38 22.13 -5.94
N ASP A 362 -8.81 21.70 -7.14
CA ASP A 362 -10.22 21.65 -7.56
C ASP A 362 -11.05 20.71 -6.66
N LYS A 363 -10.44 19.63 -6.15
CA LYS A 363 -11.08 18.68 -5.22
C LYS A 363 -10.89 19.04 -3.74
N GLY A 364 -10.46 20.26 -3.45
CA GLY A 364 -10.38 20.82 -2.09
C GLY A 364 -9.06 20.55 -1.36
N GLY A 365 -8.09 19.93 -2.03
CA GLY A 365 -6.71 19.73 -1.58
C GLY A 365 -6.58 19.08 -0.20
N LEU A 366 -5.54 19.45 0.55
CA LEU A 366 -5.29 18.89 1.88
C LEU A 366 -6.40 19.17 2.90
N THR A 367 -7.17 20.25 2.73
CA THR A 367 -8.33 20.51 3.60
C THR A 367 -9.37 19.41 3.46
N GLN A 368 -9.66 19.00 2.22
CA GLN A 368 -10.57 17.89 1.94
C GLN A 368 -9.95 16.55 2.35
N MET A 369 -8.68 16.32 2.02
CA MET A 369 -7.97 15.10 2.43
C MET A 369 -7.99 14.89 3.95
N ASN A 370 -7.78 15.96 4.72
CA ASN A 370 -7.81 15.90 6.19
C ASN A 370 -9.16 15.44 6.75
N GLN A 371 -10.27 15.58 6.01
CA GLN A 371 -11.57 15.02 6.41
C GLN A 371 -11.53 13.49 6.37
N ALA A 372 -10.97 12.91 5.30
CA ALA A 372 -10.76 11.47 5.19
C ALA A 372 -9.76 10.95 6.22
N LEU A 373 -8.62 11.63 6.41
CA LEU A 373 -7.61 11.26 7.40
C LEU A 373 -8.15 11.32 8.85
N SER A 374 -9.17 12.14 9.11
CA SER A 374 -9.86 12.23 10.40
C SER A 374 -10.93 11.15 10.59
N GLY A 375 -11.30 10.44 9.53
CA GLY A 375 -12.20 9.28 9.55
C GLY A 375 -11.46 7.96 9.75
N GLY A 376 -12.16 6.85 9.53
CA GLY A 376 -11.51 5.54 9.36
C GLY A 376 -11.15 5.34 7.89
N MET A 377 -9.92 4.89 7.63
CA MET A 377 -9.50 4.39 6.32
C MET A 377 -8.95 2.97 6.46
N VAL A 378 -9.20 2.15 5.45
CA VAL A 378 -8.75 0.75 5.36
C VAL A 378 -7.35 0.71 4.75
N LEU A 379 -6.45 -0.05 5.38
CA LEU A 379 -5.10 -0.30 4.86
C LEU A 379 -5.15 -1.31 3.70
N VAL A 380 -4.54 -0.94 2.58
CA VAL A 380 -4.36 -1.76 1.39
C VAL A 380 -2.88 -2.06 1.17
N LEU A 381 -2.56 -3.30 0.79
CA LEU A 381 -1.23 -3.74 0.38
C LEU A 381 -1.36 -4.48 -0.96
N SER A 382 -0.64 -4.04 -1.98
CA SER A 382 -0.76 -4.60 -3.32
C SER A 382 0.57 -4.72 -4.06
N LEU A 383 0.53 -5.48 -5.14
CA LEU A 383 1.58 -5.53 -6.16
C LEU A 383 0.91 -5.61 -7.52
N TRP A 384 1.25 -4.70 -8.42
CA TRP A 384 0.62 -4.61 -9.74
C TRP A 384 1.57 -4.05 -10.80
N ASP A 385 1.24 -4.30 -12.06
CA ASP A 385 1.76 -3.63 -13.25
C ASP A 385 0.65 -2.83 -13.95
N ASP A 386 1.04 -1.84 -14.75
CA ASP A 386 0.12 -0.82 -15.24
C ASP A 386 -0.20 -0.99 -16.72
N TYR A 387 -1.41 -1.46 -16.99
CA TYR A 387 -1.94 -1.65 -18.34
C TYR A 387 -2.35 -0.35 -19.05
N ALA A 388 -2.43 0.79 -18.35
CA ALA A 388 -2.80 2.07 -18.93
C ALA A 388 -1.57 2.90 -19.34
N ALA A 389 -0.55 2.99 -18.47
CA ALA A 389 0.60 3.87 -18.68
C ALA A 389 1.96 3.22 -18.35
N ASN A 390 2.03 1.89 -18.25
CA ASN A 390 3.27 1.12 -18.07
C ASN A 390 4.10 1.56 -16.84
N MET A 391 3.48 2.17 -15.82
CA MET A 391 4.13 2.71 -14.62
C MET A 391 5.08 3.89 -14.88
N LEU A 392 5.07 4.44 -16.10
CA LEU A 392 6.00 5.49 -16.50
C LEU A 392 5.80 6.78 -15.70
N TRP A 393 4.57 6.99 -15.21
CA TRP A 393 4.22 8.12 -14.36
C TRP A 393 5.00 8.11 -13.04
N LEU A 394 5.41 6.93 -12.54
CA LEU A 394 6.16 6.72 -11.30
C LEU A 394 7.68 6.72 -11.53
N ASP A 395 8.18 5.97 -12.52
CA ASP A 395 9.60 5.56 -12.57
C ASP A 395 10.37 5.98 -13.83
N SER A 396 9.73 6.70 -14.75
CA SER A 396 10.29 7.03 -16.06
C SER A 396 10.15 8.52 -16.39
N THR A 397 10.23 8.88 -17.68
CA THR A 397 9.80 10.19 -18.18
C THR A 397 8.37 10.10 -18.70
N TYR A 398 7.48 10.91 -18.17
CA TYR A 398 6.07 10.92 -18.53
C TYR A 398 5.52 12.36 -18.55
N PRO A 399 4.58 12.70 -19.46
CA PRO A 399 4.20 11.95 -20.66
C PRO A 399 5.39 11.64 -21.59
N THR A 400 5.31 10.61 -22.42
CA THR A 400 6.47 10.12 -23.21
C THR A 400 6.91 11.05 -24.33
N ASN A 401 6.10 12.05 -24.68
CA ASN A 401 6.43 13.11 -25.63
C ASN A 401 7.21 14.27 -24.97
N ASP A 402 7.24 14.33 -23.64
CA ASP A 402 8.04 15.30 -22.91
C ASP A 402 9.49 14.80 -22.77
N THR A 403 10.35 15.69 -22.29
CA THR A 403 11.77 15.40 -22.07
C THR A 403 12.13 15.58 -20.61
N ALA A 404 13.27 15.03 -20.18
CA ALA A 404 13.76 15.24 -18.82
C ALA A 404 14.01 16.72 -18.44
N SER A 405 14.06 17.64 -19.42
CA SER A 405 14.12 19.08 -19.16
C SER A 405 12.76 19.74 -18.93
N THR A 406 11.66 19.07 -19.26
CA THR A 406 10.32 19.56 -18.93
C THR A 406 10.10 19.42 -17.41
N PRO A 407 9.73 20.50 -16.69
CA PRO A 407 9.50 20.42 -15.24
C PRO A 407 8.50 19.32 -14.87
N GLY A 408 8.87 18.46 -13.92
CA GLY A 408 8.02 17.37 -13.43
C GLY A 408 7.93 16.15 -14.36
N ALA A 409 8.53 16.19 -15.56
CA ALA A 409 8.41 15.10 -16.52
C ALA A 409 9.30 13.89 -16.20
N ALA A 410 10.46 14.05 -15.58
CA ALA A 410 11.31 12.92 -15.17
C ALA A 410 11.00 12.49 -13.73
N ARG A 411 10.58 11.25 -13.52
CA ARG A 411 10.16 10.68 -12.22
C ARG A 411 11.04 9.50 -11.76
N GLY A 412 11.88 9.00 -12.66
CA GLY A 412 12.91 8.02 -12.38
C GLY A 412 13.82 7.82 -13.57
N THR A 413 14.64 6.77 -13.49
CA THR A 413 15.65 6.43 -14.51
C THR A 413 15.22 5.33 -15.47
N CYS A 414 13.99 4.81 -15.35
CA CYS A 414 13.51 3.76 -16.22
C CYS A 414 13.36 4.27 -17.66
N SER A 415 13.51 3.37 -18.64
CA SER A 415 13.28 3.70 -20.05
C SER A 415 11.81 4.05 -20.28
N THR A 416 11.51 4.96 -21.21
CA THR A 416 10.14 5.22 -21.68
C THR A 416 9.52 4.02 -22.41
N SER A 417 10.33 3.02 -22.77
CA SER A 417 9.88 1.74 -23.34
C SER A 417 9.70 0.63 -22.30
N SER A 418 9.93 0.91 -21.02
CA SER A 418 9.81 -0.10 -19.95
C SER A 418 8.36 -0.31 -19.52
N GLY A 419 8.14 -1.28 -18.65
CA GLY A 419 6.86 -1.47 -17.95
C GLY A 419 5.68 -1.99 -18.78
N VAL A 420 5.88 -2.35 -20.04
CA VAL A 420 4.83 -3.04 -20.82
C VAL A 420 4.44 -4.33 -20.10
N PRO A 421 3.17 -4.50 -19.65
CA PRO A 421 2.74 -5.60 -18.79
C PRO A 421 3.18 -6.98 -19.26
N ALA A 422 2.85 -7.34 -20.51
CA ALA A 422 3.24 -8.63 -21.09
C ALA A 422 4.75 -8.89 -21.07
N THR A 423 5.58 -7.84 -21.15
CA THR A 423 7.04 -7.94 -21.07
C THR A 423 7.50 -8.15 -19.64
N VAL A 424 7.02 -7.34 -18.68
CA VAL A 424 7.46 -7.44 -17.28
C VAL A 424 6.97 -8.72 -16.62
N GLU A 425 5.76 -9.17 -16.92
CA GLU A 425 5.22 -10.46 -16.47
C GLU A 425 6.04 -11.65 -16.99
N GLN A 426 6.60 -11.55 -18.19
CA GLN A 426 7.44 -12.61 -18.77
C GLN A 426 8.87 -12.56 -18.25
N GLN A 427 9.47 -11.37 -18.16
CA GLN A 427 10.88 -11.19 -17.83
C GLN A 427 11.15 -11.22 -16.33
N SER A 428 10.19 -10.78 -15.53
CA SER A 428 10.36 -10.64 -14.08
C SER A 428 9.24 -11.34 -13.28
N PRO A 429 8.82 -12.58 -13.62
CA PRO A 429 7.68 -13.25 -12.98
C PRO A 429 7.91 -13.49 -11.48
N ASN A 430 9.17 -13.67 -11.07
CA ASN A 430 9.56 -13.91 -9.69
C ASN A 430 9.73 -12.63 -8.86
N SER A 431 9.39 -11.47 -9.43
CA SER A 431 9.36 -10.20 -8.68
C SER A 431 8.41 -10.33 -7.50
N LYS A 432 8.71 -9.63 -6.42
CA LYS A 432 7.87 -9.61 -5.23
C LYS A 432 8.14 -8.40 -4.36
N VAL A 433 7.16 -8.07 -3.55
CA VAL A 433 7.28 -7.08 -2.49
C VAL A 433 7.12 -7.77 -1.13
N VAL A 434 7.89 -7.30 -0.15
CA VAL A 434 7.74 -7.73 1.24
C VAL A 434 7.44 -6.53 2.11
N PHE A 435 6.24 -6.49 2.68
CA PHE A 435 5.85 -5.52 3.71
C PHE A 435 5.95 -6.19 5.08
N SER A 436 6.49 -5.49 6.07
CA SER A 436 6.62 -6.07 7.41
C SER A 436 6.59 -5.04 8.52
N ASN A 437 6.43 -5.51 9.76
CA ASN A 437 6.65 -4.70 10.96
C ASN A 437 5.80 -3.42 10.98
N ILE A 438 4.53 -3.53 10.58
CA ILE A 438 3.60 -2.41 10.61
C ILE A 438 3.43 -1.91 12.05
N LYS A 439 3.52 -0.59 12.23
CA LYS A 439 3.31 0.12 13.49
C LYS A 439 2.47 1.35 13.24
N PHE A 440 1.57 1.63 14.18
CA PHE A 440 0.69 2.78 14.12
C PHE A 440 0.48 3.37 15.51
N GLY A 441 0.49 4.69 15.65
CA GLY A 441 0.26 5.37 16.92
C GLY A 441 0.45 6.88 16.81
N PRO A 442 0.40 7.61 17.94
CA PRO A 442 0.67 9.04 17.96
C PRO A 442 2.01 9.39 17.31
N ILE A 443 2.12 10.57 16.71
CA ILE A 443 3.39 11.06 16.13
C ILE A 443 4.54 10.92 17.14
N GLY A 444 5.66 10.32 16.70
CA GLY A 444 6.83 10.04 17.52
C GLY A 444 6.77 8.75 18.35
N SER A 445 5.72 7.92 18.23
CA SER A 445 5.57 6.70 19.04
C SER A 445 6.06 5.40 18.37
N THR A 446 6.24 5.37 17.05
CA THR A 446 6.57 4.13 16.31
C THR A 446 8.07 3.87 16.22
N GLY A 447 8.88 4.92 16.36
CA GLY A 447 10.33 4.83 16.55
C GLY A 447 10.63 4.47 18.00
N GLY A 448 10.87 3.19 18.28
CA GLY A 448 11.25 2.76 19.64
C GLY A 448 12.53 3.46 20.09
N ASN A 449 12.48 4.22 21.19
CA ASN A 449 13.57 4.81 21.97
C ASN A 449 14.92 5.02 21.24
N SER A 450 14.90 5.65 20.07
CA SER A 450 16.12 6.25 19.52
C SER A 450 16.28 7.57 20.24
N THR A 451 17.21 7.62 21.19
CA THR A 451 17.61 8.83 21.90
C THR A 451 18.05 9.88 20.88
N THR A 452 17.14 10.76 20.49
CA THR A 452 17.41 12.00 19.79
C THR A 452 18.18 12.93 20.73
N GLY A 453 19.51 12.83 20.70
CA GLY A 453 20.37 13.87 21.26
C GLY A 453 20.25 15.14 20.43
N THR A 454 19.32 16.02 20.79
CA THR A 454 19.26 17.40 20.27
C THR A 454 20.32 18.24 21.00
N PRO A 455 21.25 18.91 20.29
CA PRO A 455 22.26 19.76 20.92
C PRO A 455 21.59 21.05 21.40
N THR A 456 21.41 21.18 22.71
CA THR A 456 20.99 22.45 23.32
C THR A 456 22.25 23.20 23.72
N SER A 457 22.52 24.32 23.04
CA SER A 457 23.62 25.22 23.36
C SER A 457 23.28 26.03 24.62
N THR A 458 24.01 25.78 25.71
CA THR A 458 24.13 26.73 26.83
C THR A 458 25.59 26.74 27.30
N PRO A 459 26.23 27.91 27.46
CA PRO A 459 27.64 27.99 27.78
C PRO A 459 27.86 27.88 29.30
N GLY A 460 28.67 26.91 29.74
CA GLY A 460 29.11 26.87 31.13
C GLY A 460 30.01 25.68 31.51
N GLY A 461 31.30 25.95 31.75
CA GLY A 461 32.16 25.18 32.67
C GLY A 461 33.19 24.25 32.03
N PRO A 462 34.45 24.23 32.50
CA PRO A 462 35.55 23.52 31.84
C PRO A 462 35.55 22.00 32.11
N SER A 463 35.71 21.29 30.99
CA SER A 463 36.25 19.94 30.74
C SER A 463 36.68 19.04 31.91
N SER A 464 36.10 17.82 31.94
CA SER A 464 36.82 16.59 32.30
C SER A 464 36.48 15.50 31.28
N THR A 465 37.45 15.14 30.44
CA THR A 465 37.35 14.11 29.40
C THR A 465 37.29 12.71 30.02
N GLY A 466 36.12 12.06 29.94
CA GLY A 466 36.00 10.62 30.14
C GLY A 466 36.31 9.88 28.84
N SER A 467 37.35 9.05 28.86
CA SER A 467 37.80 8.19 27.75
C SER A 467 36.73 7.16 27.34
N SER A 468 36.56 6.96 26.03
CA SER A 468 35.77 5.85 25.46
C SER A 468 36.25 4.48 25.99
N PRO A 469 35.36 3.52 26.27
CA PRO A 469 35.77 2.18 26.67
C PRO A 469 36.63 1.52 25.58
N GLY A 470 37.79 0.99 25.95
CA GLY A 470 38.66 0.26 25.02
C GLY A 470 37.98 -0.99 24.45
N ALA A 471 38.44 -1.46 23.28
CA ALA A 471 37.99 -2.72 22.71
C ALA A 471 38.15 -3.86 23.73
N THR A 472 37.17 -4.76 23.80
CA THR A 472 37.21 -5.96 24.67
C THR A 472 37.38 -7.23 23.83
N GLN A 473 37.99 -8.27 24.42
CA GLN A 473 38.22 -9.57 23.79
C GLN A 473 37.04 -10.53 24.01
N THR A 474 36.76 -11.42 23.05
CA THR A 474 35.71 -12.45 23.13
C THR A 474 36.10 -13.60 24.05
N HIS A 475 35.12 -14.44 24.44
CA HIS A 475 35.40 -15.70 25.13
C HIS A 475 36.38 -16.54 24.31
N TYR A 476 37.37 -17.15 24.97
CA TYR A 476 38.50 -17.88 24.38
C TYR A 476 39.51 -17.04 23.57
N GLY A 477 39.33 -15.72 23.48
CA GLY A 477 40.30 -14.82 22.85
C GLY A 477 41.58 -14.64 23.67
N GLN A 478 42.71 -14.43 22.99
CA GLN A 478 43.97 -14.09 23.66
C GLN A 478 43.86 -12.68 24.26
N CYS A 479 44.15 -12.52 25.55
CA CYS A 479 44.02 -11.26 26.28
C CYS A 479 45.34 -10.80 26.93
N GLY A 480 46.44 -11.50 26.65
CA GLY A 480 47.76 -11.18 27.19
C GLY A 480 48.84 -12.16 26.72
N GLY A 481 50.07 -11.89 27.13
CA GLY A 481 51.25 -12.64 26.75
C GLY A 481 52.35 -11.74 26.17
N THR A 482 53.61 -12.16 26.31
CA THR A 482 54.76 -11.44 25.76
C THR A 482 54.61 -11.27 24.24
N GLY A 483 54.55 -10.02 23.76
CA GLY A 483 54.41 -9.68 22.34
C GLY A 483 52.96 -9.49 21.85
N TYR A 484 51.96 -9.69 22.70
CA TYR A 484 50.55 -9.44 22.35
C TYR A 484 50.21 -7.95 22.41
N SER A 485 49.60 -7.41 21.35
CA SER A 485 49.24 -5.98 21.19
C SER A 485 47.74 -5.72 21.07
N GLY A 486 46.90 -6.74 21.23
CA GLY A 486 45.45 -6.64 21.12
C GLY A 486 44.74 -6.29 22.45
N PRO A 487 43.40 -6.35 22.48
CA PRO A 487 42.61 -6.09 23.68
C PRO A 487 43.02 -6.95 24.87
N THR A 488 43.29 -6.32 26.01
CA THR A 488 43.67 -7.00 27.27
C THR A 488 42.51 -7.18 28.24
N GLN A 489 41.36 -6.56 27.96
CA GLN A 489 40.14 -6.66 28.75
C GLN A 489 39.16 -7.64 28.09
N CYS A 490 38.65 -8.61 28.84
CA CYS A 490 37.66 -9.56 28.33
C CYS A 490 36.25 -8.97 28.31
N ALA A 491 35.39 -9.48 27.43
CA ALA A 491 33.96 -9.20 27.43
C ALA A 491 33.33 -9.57 28.79
N SER A 492 32.24 -8.89 29.14
CA SER A 492 31.54 -9.10 30.42
C SER A 492 31.21 -10.58 30.65
N GLY A 493 31.59 -11.09 31.82
CA GLY A 493 31.40 -12.50 32.20
C GLY A 493 32.67 -13.36 32.12
N TYR A 494 33.76 -12.86 31.55
CA TYR A 494 35.03 -13.61 31.41
C TYR A 494 36.20 -12.88 32.05
N THR A 495 37.22 -13.63 32.45
CA THR A 495 38.44 -13.08 33.07
C THR A 495 39.68 -13.49 32.29
N CYS A 496 40.64 -12.57 32.13
CA CYS A 496 41.89 -12.87 31.46
C CYS A 496 42.78 -13.76 32.35
N GLN A 497 42.91 -15.02 32.00
CA GLN A 497 43.69 -16.01 32.75
C GLN A 497 45.04 -16.26 32.08
N VAL A 498 46.12 -16.13 32.84
CA VAL A 498 47.49 -16.39 32.35
C VAL A 498 47.69 -17.90 32.23
N LEU A 499 47.98 -18.38 31.02
CA LEU A 499 48.29 -19.79 30.79
C LEU A 499 49.81 -20.01 30.77
N ASN A 500 50.56 -19.08 30.17
CA ASN A 500 52.03 -19.04 30.22
C ASN A 500 52.57 -17.63 29.90
N GLN A 501 53.89 -17.48 29.94
CA GLN A 501 54.63 -16.23 29.63
C GLN A 501 54.21 -15.55 28.32
N TYR A 502 53.78 -16.31 27.33
CA TYR A 502 53.49 -15.83 25.97
C TYR A 502 51.98 -15.77 25.68
N TYR A 503 51.14 -16.26 26.59
CA TYR A 503 49.72 -16.44 26.30
C TYR A 503 48.82 -16.38 27.56
N SER A 504 47.84 -15.49 27.50
CA SER A 504 46.71 -15.40 28.43
C SER A 504 45.41 -15.44 27.64
N GLN A 505 44.36 -16.05 28.18
CA GLN A 505 43.08 -16.27 27.50
C GLN A 505 41.88 -15.82 28.34
N CYS A 506 40.86 -15.26 27.69
CA CYS A 506 39.58 -14.99 28.34
C CYS A 506 38.82 -16.30 28.59
N LEU A 507 38.64 -16.66 29.86
CA LEU A 507 37.90 -17.86 30.29
C LEU A 507 36.72 -17.53 31.19
#